data_AF-A0A170VPH1-F1
#
_entry.id   AF-A0A170VPH1-F1
#
_cell.length_a   1.000
_cell.length_b   1.000
_cell.length_c   1.000
_cell.angle_alpha   90.00
_cell.angle_beta   90.00
_cell.angle_gamma   90.00
#
_symmetry.space_group_name_H-M   'P 1'
#
loop_
_entity.id
_entity.type
_entity.pdbx_description
1 polymer ?
#
loop_
_entity_poly.entity_id
_entity_poly.type
_entity_poly.pdbx_seq_one_letter_code
_entity_poly.pdbx_strand_id
1 'polypeptide(L)' 'MPGQEDIEVTCEVLGERIAEIENAPPLAILPIYSQLPSDLQAKIFQASPDGVRKCVV' A
#
# COMPACT_ATOMS: atom_id res chain seq x y z
N MET A 1 15.91 -10.75 -3.77
CA MET A 1 14.76 -10.59 -2.85
C MET A 1 14.31 -9.16 -3.05
N PRO A 2 13.02 -8.88 -3.30
CA PRO A 2 12.59 -7.50 -3.51
C PRO A 2 12.97 -6.69 -2.26
N GLY A 3 13.75 -5.63 -2.46
CA GLY A 3 14.23 -4.77 -1.40
C GLY A 3 13.17 -3.76 -0.96
N GLN A 4 13.51 -2.95 0.05
CA GLN A 4 12.72 -1.77 0.41
C GLN A 4 12.47 -0.87 -0.82
N GLU A 5 13.49 -0.66 -1.64
CA GLU A 5 13.42 0.17 -2.84
C GLU A 5 12.38 -0.36 -3.85
N ASP A 6 12.38 -1.67 -4.12
CA ASP A 6 11.41 -2.28 -5.04
C ASP A 6 9.97 -2.12 -4.52
N ILE A 7 9.77 -2.24 -3.20
CA ILE A 7 8.47 -2.10 -2.54
C ILE A 7 7.98 -0.65 -2.63
N GLU A 8 8.84 0.31 -2.35
CA GLU A 8 8.50 1.74 -2.41
C GLU A 8 8.17 2.18 -3.84
N VAL A 9 8.97 1.77 -4.83
CA VAL A 9 8.69 2.02 -6.25
C VAL A 9 7.36 1.39 -6.67
N THR A 10 7.09 0.16 -6.23
CA THR A 10 5.80 -0.50 -6.53
C THR A 10 4.62 0.25 -5.92
N CYS A 11 4.77 0.77 -4.70
CA CYS A 11 3.73 1.57 -4.05
C CYS A 11 3.47 2.88 -4.79
N GLU A 12 4.51 3.57 -5.24
CA GLU A 12 4.42 4.81 -6.02
C GLU A 12 3.69 4.56 -7.35
N VAL A 13 4.15 3.58 -8.12
CA VAL A 13 3.54 3.22 -9.41
C VAL A 13 2.07 2.80 -9.24
N LEU A 14 1.74 2.04 -8.19
CA LEU A 14 0.35 1.69 -7.89
C LEU A 14 -0.52 2.93 -7.62
N GLY A 15 0.01 3.91 -6.89
CA GLY A 15 -0.67 5.16 -6.61
C GLY A 15 -0.97 5.97 -7.87
N GLU A 16 0.04 6.12 -8.74
CA GLU A 16 -0.10 6.79 -10.04
C GLU A 16 -1.13 6.09 -10.94
N ARG A 17 -1.03 4.77 -11.07
CA ARG A 17 -1.93 3.98 -11.92
C ARG A 17 -3.38 4.05 -11.48
N ILE A 18 -3.64 4.14 -10.17
CA ILE A 18 -5.01 4.28 -9.66
C ILE A 18 -5.56 5.67 -9.91
N ALA A 19 -4.71 6.70 -9.84
CA ALA A 19 -5.10 8.06 -10.17
C ALA A 19 -5.44 8.23 -11.66
N GLU A 20 -4.87 7.41 -12.55
CA GLU A 20 -5.20 7.39 -13.98
C GLU A 20 -6.58 6.75 -14.30
N ILE A 21 -7.17 5.98 -13.39
CA ILE A 21 -8.43 5.26 -13.62
C ILE A 21 -9.63 6.09 -13.17
N GLU A 22 -10.52 6.44 -14.10
CA GLU A 22 -11.78 7.10 -13.76
C GLU A 22 -12.69 6.22 -12.88
N ASN A 23 -13.27 6.82 -11.83
CA ASN A 23 -14.15 6.16 -10.87
C ASN A 23 -13.54 4.93 -10.15
N ALA A 24 -12.21 4.90 -10.00
CA ALA A 24 -11.54 3.85 -9.24
C ALA A 24 -12.02 3.82 -7.78
N PRO A 25 -12.42 2.65 -7.24
CA PRO A 25 -12.69 2.52 -5.81
C PRO A 25 -11.43 2.82 -4.99
N PRO A 26 -11.54 3.48 -3.83
CA PRO A 26 -10.39 3.86 -3.02
C PRO A 26 -9.54 2.64 -2.65
N LEU A 27 -8.22 2.80 -2.75
CA LEU A 27 -7.23 1.78 -2.39
C LEU A 27 -6.23 2.37 -1.40
N ALA A 28 -6.09 1.72 -0.25
CA ALA A 28 -4.99 1.95 0.67
C ALA A 28 -3.81 1.04 0.29
N ILE A 29 -2.70 1.66 -0.13
CA ILE A 29 -1.45 0.98 -0.44
C ILE A 29 -0.57 1.00 0.83
N LEU A 30 -0.13 -0.17 1.28
CA LEU A 30 0.56 -0.35 2.55
C LEU A 30 1.86 -1.15 2.33
N PRO A 31 3.04 -0.51 2.40
CA PRO A 31 4.32 -1.21 2.27
C PRO A 31 4.64 -2.05 3.51
N ILE A 32 5.27 -3.21 3.32
CA ILE A 32 5.83 -4.01 4.42
C ILE A 32 7.23 -4.53 4.11
N TYR A 33 8.19 -4.15 4.96
CA TYR A 33 9.55 -4.68 4.93
C TYR A 33 10.15 -4.69 6.34
N SER A 34 11.22 -5.48 6.51
CA SER A 34 11.80 -5.79 7.83
C SER A 34 12.30 -4.58 8.63
N GLN A 35 12.69 -3.51 7.95
CA GLN A 35 13.21 -2.28 8.57
C GLN A 35 12.11 -1.29 8.98
N LEU A 36 10.85 -1.56 8.62
CA LEU A 36 9.72 -0.67 8.90
C LEU A 36 9.41 -0.67 10.43
N PRO A 37 9.16 0.48 11.06
CA PRO A 37 8.76 0.55 12.47
C PRO A 37 7.52 -0.30 12.79
N SER A 38 7.47 -0.89 13.99
CA SER A 38 6.38 -1.80 14.40
C SER A 38 4.99 -1.17 14.31
N ASP A 39 4.86 0.12 14.62
CA ASP A 39 3.59 0.85 14.51
C ASP A 39 3.10 0.95 13.06
N LEU A 40 4.02 1.07 12.10
CA LEU A 40 3.69 1.10 10.68
C LEU A 40 3.38 -0.31 10.16
N GLN A 41 4.09 -1.34 10.65
CA GLN A 41 3.79 -2.73 10.29
C GLN A 41 2.40 -3.14 10.78
N ALA A 42 2.02 -2.68 11.98
CA ALA A 42 0.72 -2.96 12.57
C ALA A 42 -0.45 -2.42 11.73
N LYS A 43 -0.25 -1.38 10.90
CA LYS A 43 -1.30 -0.79 10.06
C LYS A 43 -1.89 -1.77 9.06
N ILE A 44 -1.12 -2.76 8.59
CA ILE A 44 -1.62 -3.78 7.65
C ILE A 44 -2.70 -4.66 8.28
N PHE A 45 -2.65 -4.86 9.60
CA PHE A 45 -3.57 -5.70 10.35
C PHE A 45 -4.83 -4.97 10.82
N GLN A 46 -4.84 -3.64 10.75
CA GLN A 46 -6.04 -2.87 11.07
C GLN A 46 -7.15 -3.18 10.04
N ALA A 47 -8.41 -3.03 10.41
CA ALA A 47 -9.51 -3.14 9.45
C ALA A 47 -9.47 -1.96 8.47
N SER A 48 -9.87 -2.17 7.21
CA SER A 48 -10.06 -1.05 6.28
C SER A 48 -11.34 -0.31 6.62
N PRO A 49 -11.40 1.02 6.42
CA PRO A 49 -12.67 1.73 6.38
C PRO A 49 -13.60 1.14 5.31
N ASP A 50 -14.91 1.26 5.52
CA ASP A 50 -15.92 0.72 4.60
C ASP A 50 -15.73 1.26 3.18
N GLY A 51 -15.74 0.35 2.20
CA GLY A 51 -15.55 0.68 0.79
C GLY A 51 -14.10 0.91 0.35
N VAL A 52 -13.12 0.86 1.26
CA VAL A 52 -11.68 1.00 0.95
C VAL A 52 -11.02 -0.37 0.83
N ARG A 53 -10.43 -0.63 -0.33
CA ARG A 53 -9.63 -1.83 -0.58
C ARG A 53 -8.24 -1.67 0.06
N LYS A 54 -7.63 -2.77 0.51
CA LYS A 54 -6.23 -2.77 0.97
C LYS A 54 -5.35 -3.55 -0.01
N CYS A 55 -4.22 -2.96 -0.35
CA CYS A 55 -3.14 -3.60 -1.08
C CYS A 55 -1.89 -3.54 -0.21
N VAL A 56 -1.38 -4.70 0.19
CA VAL A 56 -0.13 -4.83 0.93
C VAL A 56 0.94 -5.21 -0.08
N VAL A 57 2.05 -4.47 -0.07
CA VAL A 57 3.18 -4.62 -0.99
C VAL A 57 4.42 -5.05 -0.20
#